data_AF-A0A4Y2AEY9-F1
#
_entry.id   AF-A0A4Y2AEY9-F1
#
_cell.length_a   1.000
_cell.length_b   1.000
_cell.length_c   1.000
_cell.angle_alpha   90.00
_cell.angle_beta   90.00
_cell.angle_gamma   90.00
#
_symmetry.space_group_name_H-M   'P 1'
#
loop_
_entity.id
_entity.type
_entity.pdbx_description
1 polymer ?
#
loop_
_entity_poly.entity_id
_entity_poly.type
_entity_poly.pdbx_seq_one_letter_code
_entity_poly.pdbx_strand_id
1 'polypeptide(L)'
;AESSAILQRLEPSLHNYVACVYEETWWIGLVSELNKGEGDDTIAFMHPHGPSETFYWSERQDECPVTSQHILCMIETSEITSHTGSLYKIGVTSKKKIDDSWNTFKESC
;
A
#
# COMPACT_ATOMS: atom_id res chain seq x y z
N ALA A 1 -33.06 -5.27 -3.48
CA ALA A 1 -32.47 -4.33 -2.52
C ALA A 1 -31.12 -4.89 -2.13
N GLU A 2 -30.09 -4.57 -2.90
CA GLU A 2 -28.70 -4.79 -2.52
C GLU A 2 -27.95 -3.59 -3.10
N SER A 3 -27.91 -2.51 -2.32
CA SER A 3 -26.94 -1.44 -2.55
C SER A 3 -25.57 -1.99 -2.23
N SER A 4 -25.03 -2.83 -3.11
CA SER A 4 -23.60 -3.05 -3.15
C SER A 4 -23.01 -1.76 -3.68
N ALA A 5 -22.67 -0.85 -2.76
CA ALA A 5 -21.76 0.22 -3.06
C ALA A 5 -20.51 -0.47 -3.63
N ILE A 6 -20.37 -0.40 -4.94
CA ILE A 6 -19.18 -0.87 -5.64
C ILE A 6 -18.08 0.04 -5.10
N LEU A 7 -17.39 -0.40 -4.05
CA LEU A 7 -16.02 0.05 -3.83
C LEU A 7 -15.34 -0.28 -5.15
N GLN A 8 -15.06 0.74 -5.94
CA GLN A 8 -14.36 0.60 -7.20
C GLN A 8 -13.04 -0.06 -6.83
N ARG A 9 -12.94 -1.37 -7.05
CA ARG A 9 -11.76 -2.16 -6.71
C ARG A 9 -10.58 -1.46 -7.37
N LEU A 10 -9.63 -1.05 -6.55
CA LEU A 10 -8.37 -0.54 -7.04
C LEU A 10 -7.66 -1.76 -7.63
N GLU A 11 -7.51 -1.77 -8.95
CA GLU A 11 -6.79 -2.80 -9.68
C GLU A 11 -5.36 -2.27 -9.90
N PRO A 12 -4.41 -2.55 -9.00
CA PRO A 12 -3.06 -2.08 -9.20
C PRO A 12 -2.42 -2.80 -10.39
N SER A 13 -1.41 -2.16 -10.98
CA SER A 13 -0.53 -2.80 -11.96
C SER A 13 0.78 -3.26 -11.31
N LEU A 14 1.45 -4.20 -11.97
CA LEU A 14 2.79 -4.64 -11.56
C LEU A 14 3.72 -3.43 -11.43
N HIS A 15 4.51 -3.40 -10.36
CA HIS A 15 5.39 -2.29 -10.00
C HIS A 15 4.67 -0.98 -9.64
N ASN A 16 3.37 -1.00 -9.33
CA ASN A 16 2.72 0.14 -8.66
C ASN A 16 3.06 0.12 -7.18
N TYR A 17 3.33 1.31 -6.63
CA TYR A 17 3.37 1.48 -5.19
C TYR A 17 1.95 1.54 -4.66
N VAL A 18 1.73 0.86 -3.54
CA VAL A 18 0.43 0.80 -2.87
C VAL A 18 0.61 1.01 -1.37
N ALA A 19 -0.44 1.53 -0.75
CA ALA A 19 -0.64 1.36 0.68
C ALA A 19 -1.74 0.31 0.90
N CYS A 20 -1.52 -0.57 1.86
CA CYS A 20 -2.47 -1.63 2.19
C CYS A 20 -2.47 -1.94 3.69
N VAL A 21 -3.47 -2.70 4.13
CA VAL A 21 -3.63 -3.15 5.51
C VAL A 21 -2.98 -4.52 5.69
N TYR A 22 -2.17 -4.65 6.72
CA TYR A 22 -1.60 -5.92 7.16
C TYR A 22 -1.40 -5.91 8.68
N GLU A 23 -1.83 -6.98 9.36
CA GLU A 23 -1.79 -7.12 10.83
C GLU A 23 -2.23 -5.86 11.58
N GLU A 24 -3.45 -5.40 11.30
CA GLU A 24 -4.13 -4.29 12.01
C GLU A 24 -3.49 -2.90 11.84
N THR A 25 -2.49 -2.75 10.97
CA THR A 25 -1.91 -1.46 10.60
C THR A 25 -1.78 -1.32 9.09
N TRP A 26 -1.61 -0.08 8.60
CA TRP A 26 -1.28 0.15 7.20
C TRP A 26 0.23 0.05 6.97
N TRP A 27 0.58 -0.39 5.78
CA TRP A 27 1.93 -0.54 5.26
C TRP A 27 2.02 0.03 3.85
N ILE A 28 3.24 0.24 3.37
CA ILE A 28 3.49 0.55 1.96
C ILE A 28 4.30 -0.56 1.33
N GLY A 29 4.08 -0.75 0.03
CA GLY A 29 4.82 -1.73 -0.73
C GLY A 29 4.70 -1.51 -2.22
N LEU A 30 5.31 -2.43 -2.96
CA LEU A 30 5.27 -2.49 -4.41
C LEU A 30 4.58 -3.79 -4.81
N VAL A 31 3.69 -3.73 -5.80
CA VAL A 31 3.11 -4.95 -6.38
C VAL A 31 4.22 -5.71 -7.12
N SER A 32 4.63 -6.84 -6.58
CA SER A 32 5.68 -7.70 -7.13
C SER A 32 5.13 -8.83 -7.99
N GLU A 33 3.88 -9.25 -7.75
CA GLU A 33 3.17 -10.21 -8.59
C GLU A 33 1.69 -9.84 -8.67
N LEU A 34 1.12 -9.92 -9.88
CA LEU A 34 -0.31 -9.71 -10.11
C LEU A 34 -1.04 -11.03 -10.19
N ASN A 35 -2.12 -11.16 -9.44
CA ASN A 35 -3.06 -12.26 -9.63
C ASN A 35 -4.23 -11.80 -10.51
N LYS A 36 -4.14 -12.06 -11.81
CA LYS A 36 -5.15 -11.63 -12.82
C LYS A 36 -6.50 -12.35 -12.71
N GLY A 37 -6.72 -13.14 -11.66
CA GLY A 37 -7.94 -13.91 -11.41
C GLY A 37 -8.68 -13.40 -10.17
N GLU A 38 -9.10 -14.32 -9.31
CA GLU A 38 -9.72 -13.99 -8.00
C GLU A 38 -8.73 -14.08 -6.83
N GLY A 39 -7.43 -14.25 -7.12
CA GLY A 39 -6.42 -14.38 -6.07
C GLY A 39 -5.87 -13.03 -5.61
N ASP A 40 -5.08 -13.10 -4.55
CA ASP A 40 -4.47 -11.93 -3.92
C ASP A 40 -3.21 -11.50 -4.68
N ASP A 41 -2.98 -10.18 -4.77
CA ASP A 41 -1.75 -9.63 -5.34
C ASP A 41 -0.61 -9.76 -4.32
N THR A 42 0.59 -10.08 -4.80
CA THR A 42 1.77 -10.14 -3.92
C THR A 42 2.38 -8.76 -3.79
N ILE A 43 2.49 -8.30 -2.55
CA ILE A 43 3.06 -7.00 -2.20
C ILE A 43 4.41 -7.23 -1.54
N ALA A 44 5.46 -6.64 -2.12
CA ALA A 44 6.75 -6.50 -1.46
C ALA A 44 6.70 -5.26 -0.55
N PHE A 45 6.91 -5.43 0.76
CA PHE A 45 6.76 -4.38 1.75
C PHE A 45 8.03 -3.57 1.98
N MET A 46 7.85 -2.28 2.23
CA MET A 46 8.90 -1.41 2.78
C MET A 46 8.71 -1.28 4.29
N HIS A 47 9.80 -1.29 5.05
CA HIS A 47 9.75 -1.18 6.50
C HIS A 47 9.96 0.27 6.95
N PRO A 48 9.24 0.71 8.00
CA PRO A 48 9.47 2.02 8.59
C PRO A 48 10.86 2.06 9.25
N HIS A 49 11.60 3.14 9.01
CA HIS A 49 12.90 3.39 9.62
C HIS A 49 12.70 4.13 10.96
N GLY A 50 12.26 3.38 11.96
CA GLY A 50 12.01 3.89 13.32
C GLY A 50 10.86 4.91 13.36
N PRO A 51 10.93 5.94 14.24
CA PRO A 51 9.87 6.96 14.36
C PRO A 51 9.87 7.98 13.21
N SER A 52 10.82 7.91 12.29
CA SER A 52 10.92 8.81 11.14
C SER A 52 9.91 8.44 10.06
N GLU A 53 9.41 9.42 9.32
CA GLU A 53 8.54 9.22 8.14
C GLU A 53 9.32 8.74 6.90
N THR A 54 10.25 7.81 7.10
CA THR A 54 11.12 7.23 6.07
C THR A 54 11.00 5.72 6.08
N PHE A 55 11.08 5.12 4.90
CA PHE A 55 10.93 3.68 4.69
C PHE A 55 12.14 3.12 3.97
N TYR A 56 12.38 1.82 4.09
CA TYR A 56 13.46 1.14 3.37
C TYR A 56 13.02 -0.22 2.88
N TRP A 57 13.67 -0.71 1.83
CA TRP A 57 13.55 -2.10 1.40
C TRP A 57 14.42 -2.97 2.29
N SER A 58 13.85 -3.98 2.94
CA SER A 58 14.63 -4.97 3.67
C SER A 58 15.56 -5.76 2.76
N GLU A 59 16.69 -6.23 3.30
CA GLU A 59 17.68 -7.01 2.54
C GLU A 59 17.10 -8.34 2.04
N ARG A 60 16.16 -8.91 2.80
CA ARG A 60 15.32 -10.02 2.34
C ARG A 60 13.99 -9.44 1.87
N GLN A 61 13.57 -9.86 0.69
CA GLN A 61 12.28 -9.48 0.14
C GLN A 61 11.19 -9.98 1.11
N ASP A 62 10.46 -9.04 1.68
CA ASP A 62 9.34 -9.30 2.57
C ASP A 62 8.07 -9.18 1.75
N GLU A 63 7.50 -10.31 1.38
CA GLU A 63 6.38 -10.38 0.44
C GLU A 63 5.21 -11.11 1.08
N CYS A 64 4.02 -10.55 0.91
CA CYS A 64 2.80 -11.22 1.32
C CYS A 64 1.69 -11.04 0.27
N PRO A 65 0.85 -12.07 0.04
CA PRO A 65 -0.40 -11.88 -0.67
C PRO A 65 -1.33 -10.94 0.12
N VAL A 66 -1.89 -9.95 -0.57
CA VAL A 66 -2.83 -8.98 -0.03
C VAL A 66 -4.08 -8.95 -0.89
N THR A 67 -5.24 -9.12 -0.26
CA THR A 67 -6.52 -9.03 -0.93
C THR A 67 -6.75 -7.61 -1.47
N SER A 68 -7.43 -7.48 -2.61
CA SER A 68 -7.78 -6.17 -3.17
C SER A 68 -8.61 -5.30 -2.20
N GLN A 69 -9.33 -5.91 -1.25
CA GLN A 69 -10.09 -5.22 -0.21
C GLN A 69 -9.20 -4.56 0.85
N HIS A 70 -7.98 -5.06 1.04
CA HIS A 70 -7.00 -4.48 1.96
C HIS A 70 -6.11 -3.44 1.29
N ILE A 71 -6.23 -3.21 -0.02
CA ILE A 71 -5.52 -2.12 -0.71
C ILE A 71 -6.25 -0.79 -0.43
N LEU A 72 -5.58 0.11 0.28
CA LEU A 72 -6.11 1.41 0.68
C LEU A 72 -6.06 2.43 -0.45
N CYS A 73 -4.92 2.49 -1.16
CA CYS A 73 -4.73 3.36 -2.32
C CYS A 73 -3.46 3.02 -3.10
N MET A 74 -3.45 3.38 -4.39
CA MET A 74 -2.22 3.51 -5.18
C MET A 74 -1.49 4.82 -4.83
N ILE A 75 -0.17 4.71 -4.74
CA ILE A 75 0.79 5.79 -4.52
C ILE A 75 1.50 6.06 -5.85
N GLU A 76 1.56 7.32 -6.26
CA GLU A 76 2.27 7.68 -7.48
C GLU A 76 3.79 7.54 -7.27
N THR A 77 4.51 7.02 -8.27
CA THR A 77 5.98 6.86 -8.17
C THR A 77 6.69 8.19 -7.93
N SER A 78 6.16 9.31 -8.44
CA SER A 78 6.67 10.67 -8.17
C SER A 78 6.55 11.07 -6.70
N GLU A 79 5.62 10.47 -5.96
CA GLU A 79 5.40 10.70 -4.54
C GLU A 79 6.27 9.77 -3.67
N ILE A 80 7.04 8.85 -4.26
CA ILE A 80 8.05 8.06 -3.55
C ILE A 80 9.43 8.65 -3.89
N THR A 81 9.97 9.42 -2.95
CA THR A 81 11.26 10.11 -3.15
C THR A 81 12.36 9.44 -2.35
N SER A 82 13.50 9.15 -2.98
CA SER A 82 14.70 8.78 -2.24
C SER A 82 15.19 10.02 -1.48
N HIS A 83 15.25 9.93 -0.16
CA HIS A 83 15.73 11.01 0.70
C HIS A 83 17.24 10.89 0.92
N THR A 84 17.72 9.68 1.23
CA THR A 84 19.14 9.38 1.45
C THR A 84 19.42 7.91 1.13
N GLY A 85 20.05 7.64 -0.03
CA GLY A 85 20.40 6.27 -0.43
C GLY A 85 19.18 5.36 -0.50
N SER A 86 19.11 4.36 0.38
CA SER A 86 18.05 3.34 0.49
C SER A 86 16.83 3.77 1.32
N LEU A 87 16.79 5.02 1.81
CA LEU A 87 15.64 5.56 2.53
C LEU A 87 14.71 6.35 1.59
N TYR A 88 13.43 6.03 1.67
CA TYR A 88 12.35 6.58 0.85
C TYR A 88 11.37 7.39 1.71
N LYS A 89 10.85 8.47 1.17
CA LYS A 89 9.80 9.30 1.78
C LYS A 89 8.58 9.32 0.89
N ILE A 90 7.41 9.32 1.54
CA ILE A 90 6.12 9.49 0.88
C ILE A 90 5.81 10.99 0.81
N GLY A 91 5.38 11.46 -0.37
CA GLY A 91 4.91 12.81 -0.61
C GLY A 91 3.66 13.14 0.22
N VAL A 92 3.47 14.41 0.51
CA VAL A 92 2.38 14.90 1.38
C VAL A 92 0.99 14.55 0.84
N THR A 93 0.83 14.53 -0.49
CA THR A 93 -0.44 14.20 -1.15
C THR A 93 -0.78 12.73 -0.92
N SER A 94 0.19 11.85 -1.18
CA SER A 94 0.02 10.41 -0.95
C SER A 94 -0.16 10.07 0.52
N LYS A 95 0.61 10.70 1.43
CA LYS A 95 0.46 10.48 2.88
C LYS A 95 -0.95 10.83 3.35
N LYS A 96 -1.48 11.99 2.94
CA LYS A 96 -2.84 12.39 3.25
C LYS A 96 -3.86 11.38 2.74
N LYS A 97 -3.71 10.90 1.49
CA LYS A 97 -4.59 9.89 0.90
C LYS A 97 -4.58 8.58 1.69
N ILE A 98 -3.40 8.13 2.12
CA ILE A 98 -3.23 6.94 2.96
C ILE A 98 -3.97 7.12 4.28
N ASP A 99 -3.79 8.25 4.95
CA ASP A 99 -4.44 8.53 6.24
C ASP A 99 -5.96 8.59 6.11
N ASP A 100 -6.47 9.26 5.08
CA ASP A 100 -7.91 9.37 4.81
C ASP A 100 -8.52 7.98 4.51
N SER A 101 -7.84 7.16 3.68
CA SER A 101 -8.25 5.77 3.40
C SER A 101 -8.17 4.87 4.63
N TRP A 102 -7.12 5.00 5.46
CA TRP A 102 -6.94 4.20 6.67
C TRP A 102 -8.02 4.49 7.73
N ASN A 103 -8.38 5.76 7.90
CA ASN A 103 -9.47 6.13 8.81
C ASN A 103 -10.80 5.55 8.33
N THR A 104 -11.09 5.67 7.03
CA THR A 104 -12.30 5.09 6.42
C THR A 104 -12.34 3.56 6.59
N PHE A 105 -11.21 2.88 6.41
CA PHE A 105 -11.09 1.44 6.59
C PHE A 105 -11.43 1.03 8.02
N LYS A 106 -10.82 1.69 9.02
CA LYS A 106 -11.08 1.40 10.44
C LYS A 106 -12.53 1.63 10.86
N GLU A 107 -13.22 2.60 10.26
CA GLU A 107 -14.65 2.85 10.55
C GLU A 107 -15.58 1.78 9.94
N SER A 108 -15.07 0.99 8.99
CA SER A 108 -15.83 -0.05 8.28
C SER A 108 -15.63 -1.46 8.87
N CYS A 109 -14.68 -1.63 9.81
CA CYS A 109 -14.41 -2.88 10.53
C CYS A 109 -14.98 -2.83 11.94
#